data_AF-A0A969FDF9-F1
#
_entry.id   AF-A0A969FDF9-F1
#
_cell.length_a   1.000
_cell.length_b   1.000
_cell.length_c   1.000
_cell.angle_alpha   90.00
_cell.angle_beta   90.00
_cell.angle_gamma   90.00
#
_symmetry.space_group_name_H-M   'P 1'
#
loop_
_entity.id
_entity.type
_entity.pdbx_description
1 polymer ?
#
loop_
_entity_poly.entity_id
_entity_poly.type
_entity_poly.pdbx_seq_one_letter_code
_entity_poly.pdbx_strand_id
1 'polypeptide(L)'
;MRSLYDTDFYAWTQKQAELLQNQQWSSLDPPNLIEEIESLGKQQRRELRNRLSILIGHLLKWHYQPEQRSRIWVSTIRVQRREVLQLLQENPSLTAVFTWISHKL
;
A
#
# COMPACT_ATOMS: atom_id res chain seq x y z
N MET A 1 28.65 12.95 10.73
CA MET A 1 28.05 12.07 11.77
C MET A 1 26.80 11.45 11.18
N ARG A 2 26.54 10.16 11.43
CA ARG A 2 25.26 9.53 11.03
C ARG A 2 24.15 10.04 11.96
N SER A 3 22.99 10.33 11.40
CA SER A 3 21.83 10.80 12.16
C SER A 3 21.14 9.62 12.86
N LEU A 4 20.29 9.90 13.87
CA LEU A 4 19.49 8.85 14.51
C LEU A 4 18.59 8.13 13.49
N TYR A 5 18.13 8.84 12.45
CA TYR A 5 17.40 8.27 11.32
C TYR A 5 18.19 7.16 10.62
N ASP A 6 19.50 7.36 10.40
CA ASP A 6 20.36 6.39 9.72
C ASP A 6 20.77 5.21 10.59
N THR A 7 20.88 5.40 11.91
CA THR A 7 21.45 4.39 12.82
C THR A 7 20.40 3.61 13.60
N ASP A 8 19.27 4.23 13.91
CA ASP A 8 18.16 3.61 14.62
C ASP A 8 16.84 4.28 14.21
N PHE A 9 16.34 3.87 13.04
CA PHE A 9 15.11 4.39 12.47
C PHE A 9 13.93 4.27 13.43
N TYR A 10 13.81 3.15 14.17
CA TYR A 10 12.71 2.98 15.11
C TYR A 10 12.78 4.01 16.24
N ALA A 11 13.93 4.16 16.89
CA ALA A 11 14.10 5.19 17.91
C ALA A 11 13.87 6.61 17.36
N TRP A 12 14.29 6.89 16.12
CA TRP A 12 14.00 8.15 15.45
C TRP A 12 12.48 8.37 15.29
N THR A 13 11.71 7.38 14.83
CA THR A 13 10.25 7.52 14.67
C THR A 13 9.56 7.82 16.00
N GLN A 14 9.94 7.11 17.08
CA GLN A 14 9.41 7.35 18.42
C GLN A 14 9.74 8.75 18.91
N LYS A 15 10.98 9.21 18.64
CA LYS A 15 11.39 10.56 19.03
C LYS A 15 10.62 11.64 18.29
N GLN A 16 10.45 11.51 16.97
CA GLN A 16 9.66 12.49 16.20
C GLN A 16 8.20 12.52 16.65
N ALA A 17 7.60 11.37 16.99
CA ALA A 17 6.24 11.30 17.52
C ALA A 17 6.10 12.01 18.87
N GLU A 18 7.06 11.82 19.80
CA GLU A 18 7.12 12.52 21.08
C GLU A 18 7.21 14.05 20.88
N LEU A 19 8.08 14.49 19.97
CA LEU A 19 8.26 15.91 19.66
C LEU A 19 6.98 16.54 19.08
N LEU A 20 6.28 15.82 18.19
CA LEU A 20 4.99 16.24 17.65
C LEU A 20 3.92 16.36 18.74
N GLN A 21 3.83 15.36 19.63
CA GLN A 21 2.86 15.35 20.72
C GLN A 21 3.05 16.52 21.69
N ASN A 22 4.31 16.90 21.94
CA ASN A 22 4.69 18.02 22.80
C ASN A 22 4.79 19.36 22.06
N GLN A 23 4.41 19.43 20.78
CA GLN A 23 4.44 20.64 19.94
C GLN A 23 5.84 21.31 19.88
N GLN A 24 6.91 20.50 19.92
CA GLN A 24 8.30 20.97 19.90
C GLN A 24 8.81 21.14 18.46
N TRP A 25 8.18 22.05 17.72
CA TRP A 25 8.40 22.23 16.27
C TRP A 25 9.86 22.50 15.86
N SER A 26 10.62 23.20 16.71
CA SER A 26 12.03 23.55 16.45
C SER A 26 12.99 22.37 16.52
N SER A 27 12.57 21.25 17.13
CA SER A 27 13.39 20.03 17.28
C SER A 27 13.02 18.92 16.30
N LEU A 28 11.97 19.13 15.49
CA LEU A 28 11.58 18.18 14.46
C LEU A 28 12.65 18.08 13.38
N ASP A 29 12.56 16.98 12.63
CA ASP A 29 13.34 16.74 11.42
C ASP A 29 12.42 16.75 10.18
N PRO A 30 11.99 17.94 9.70
CA PRO A 30 10.99 18.05 8.63
C PRO A 30 11.37 17.34 7.32
N PRO A 31 12.63 17.40 6.82
CA PRO A 31 12.98 16.74 5.56
C PRO A 31 12.70 15.24 5.59
N ASN A 32 13.16 14.55 6.63
CA ASN A 32 12.96 13.11 6.78
C ASN A 32 11.49 12.77 7.09
N LEU A 33 10.78 13.60 7.87
CA LEU A 33 9.34 13.42 8.11
C LEU A 33 8.50 13.53 6.84
N ILE A 34 8.79 14.51 5.98
CA ILE A 34 8.10 14.68 4.70
C ILE A 34 8.34 13.46 3.82
N GLU A 35 9.59 13.01 3.71
CA GLU A 35 9.93 11.82 2.94
C GLU A 35 9.14 10.59 3.43
N GLU A 36 9.07 10.38 4.75
CA GLU A 36 8.34 9.24 5.30
C GLU A 36 6.83 9.33 5.09
N ILE A 37 6.22 10.51 5.24
CA ILE A 37 4.79 10.69 4.96
C ILE A 37 4.48 10.40 3.48
N GLU A 38 5.34 10.86 2.56
CA GLU A 38 5.19 10.52 1.15
C GLU A 38 5.42 9.03 0.86
N SER A 39 6.37 8.40 1.56
CA SER A 39 6.72 6.99 1.41
C SER A 39 5.52 6.09 1.75
N LEU A 40 4.80 6.43 2.83
CA LEU A 40 3.58 5.74 3.27
C LEU A 40 2.49 5.80 2.19
N GLY A 41 2.24 6.98 1.60
CA GLY A 41 1.27 7.13 0.51
C GLY A 41 1.66 6.34 -0.75
N LYS A 42 2.96 6.35 -1.12
CA LYS A 42 3.50 5.56 -2.23
C LYS A 42 3.34 4.05 -1.97
N GLN A 43 3.49 3.59 -0.73
CA GLN A 43 3.32 2.19 -0.34
C GLN A 43 1.89 1.70 -0.58
N GLN A 44 0.87 2.44 -0.14
CA GLN A 44 -0.54 2.05 -0.35
C GLN A 44 -0.87 1.93 -1.85
N ARG A 45 -0.37 2.85 -2.68
CA ARG A 45 -0.52 2.79 -4.15
C ARG A 45 0.16 1.57 -4.76
N ARG A 46 1.37 1.23 -4.32
CA ARG A 46 2.10 0.03 -4.78
C ARG A 46 1.36 -1.24 -4.39
N GLU A 47 0.82 -1.31 -3.18
CA GLU A 47 0.08 -2.47 -2.70
C GLU A 47 -1.19 -2.71 -3.53
N LEU A 48 -1.96 -1.65 -3.81
CA LEU A 48 -3.12 -1.75 -4.70
C LEU A 48 -2.73 -2.31 -6.07
N ARG A 49 -1.65 -1.80 -6.67
CA ARG A 49 -1.13 -2.28 -7.95
C ARG A 49 -0.76 -3.76 -7.89
N ASN A 50 -0.04 -4.18 -6.85
CA ASN A 50 0.40 -5.57 -6.71
C ASN A 50 -0.79 -6.53 -6.61
N ARG A 51 -1.77 -6.20 -5.77
CA ARG A 51 -2.98 -7.02 -5.58
C ARG A 51 -3.81 -7.12 -6.86
N LEU A 52 -3.97 -6.01 -7.58
CA LEU A 52 -4.65 -6.00 -8.88
C LEU A 52 -3.91 -6.84 -9.92
N SER A 53 -2.58 -6.74 -10.01
CA SER A 53 -1.77 -7.57 -10.92
C SER A 53 -1.96 -9.06 -10.65
N ILE A 54 -1.93 -9.47 -9.38
CA ILE A 54 -2.16 -10.88 -8.99
C ILE A 54 -3.60 -11.30 -9.34
N LEU A 55 -4.59 -10.46 -9.04
CA LEU A 55 -6.00 -10.74 -9.33
C LEU A 55 -6.24 -10.92 -10.82
N ILE A 56 -5.78 -9.98 -11.64
CA ILE A 56 -5.90 -10.01 -13.10
C ILE A 56 -5.20 -11.26 -13.64
N GLY A 57 -3.98 -11.56 -13.19
CA GLY A 57 -3.26 -12.77 -13.60
C GLY A 57 -4.03 -14.06 -13.30
N HIS A 58 -4.66 -14.16 -12.13
CA HIS A 58 -5.47 -15.34 -11.79
C HIS A 58 -6.80 -15.39 -12.53
N LEU A 59 -7.44 -14.25 -12.82
CA LEU A 59 -8.66 -14.20 -13.63
C LEU A 59 -8.40 -14.62 -15.08
N LEU A 60 -7.26 -14.20 -15.65
CA LEU A 60 -6.83 -14.63 -16.98
C LEU A 60 -6.57 -16.14 -17.00
N LYS A 61 -5.81 -16.67 -16.04
CA LYS A 61 -5.60 -18.12 -15.88
C LYS A 61 -6.93 -18.87 -15.75
N TRP A 62 -7.87 -18.34 -14.95
CA TRP A 62 -9.19 -18.93 -14.77
C TRP A 62 -9.99 -19.02 -16.08
N HIS A 63 -9.92 -17.99 -16.92
CA HIS A 63 -10.65 -17.93 -18.19
C HIS A 63 -10.01 -18.86 -19.24
N TYR A 64 -8.70 -18.77 -19.42
CA TYR A 64 -8.00 -19.44 -20.52
C TYR A 64 -7.46 -20.84 -20.19
N GLN A 65 -7.45 -21.25 -18.92
CA GLN A 65 -6.96 -22.56 -18.48
C GLN A 65 -8.03 -23.30 -17.64
N PRO A 66 -9.20 -23.63 -18.23
CA PRO A 66 -10.30 -24.26 -17.50
C PRO A 66 -9.91 -25.60 -16.86
N GLU A 67 -9.05 -26.37 -17.52
CA GLU A 67 -8.55 -27.67 -17.03
C GLU A 67 -7.67 -27.56 -15.77
N GLN A 68 -7.07 -26.38 -15.53
CA GLN A 68 -6.19 -26.15 -14.38
C GLN A 68 -6.88 -25.45 -13.21
N ARG A 69 -8.20 -25.26 -13.29
CA ARG A 69 -8.97 -24.63 -12.23
C ARG A 69 -8.88 -25.44 -10.95
N SER A 70 -8.41 -24.79 -9.90
CA SER A 70 -8.22 -25.41 -8.59
C SER A 70 -8.90 -24.59 -7.50
N ARG A 71 -9.18 -25.24 -6.36
CA ARG A 71 -9.67 -24.56 -5.16
C ARG A 71 -8.71 -23.48 -4.68
N ILE A 72 -7.41 -23.67 -4.90
CA ILE A 72 -6.36 -22.70 -4.56
C ILE A 72 -6.54 -21.43 -5.39
N TRP A 73 -6.76 -21.53 -6.71
CA TRP A 73 -6.96 -20.35 -7.56
C TRP A 73 -8.21 -19.56 -7.17
N VAL A 74 -9.31 -20.26 -6.89
CA VAL A 74 -10.55 -19.62 -6.39
C VAL A 74 -10.29 -18.89 -5.08
N SER A 75 -9.55 -19.52 -4.16
CA SER A 75 -9.17 -18.90 -2.88
C SER A 75 -8.35 -17.63 -3.11
N THR A 76 -7.31 -17.68 -3.95
CA THR A 76 -6.48 -16.51 -4.27
C THR A 76 -7.32 -15.38 -4.88
N ILE A 77 -8.20 -15.67 -5.83
CA ILE A 77 -9.09 -14.65 -6.44
C ILE A 77 -9.97 -14.00 -5.37
N ARG A 78 -10.57 -14.79 -4.47
CA ARG A 78 -11.44 -14.28 -3.40
C ARG A 78 -10.67 -13.41 -2.41
N VAL A 79 -9.48 -13.84 -2.00
CA VAL A 79 -8.61 -13.06 -1.11
C VAL A 79 -8.22 -11.75 -1.77
N GLN A 80 -7.68 -11.78 -2.99
CA GLN A 80 -7.26 -10.54 -3.67
C GLN A 80 -8.42 -9.55 -3.88
N ARG A 81 -9.62 -10.03 -4.23
CA ARG A 81 -10.81 -9.17 -4.33
C ARG A 81 -11.16 -8.50 -2.99
N ARG A 82 -11.20 -9.28 -1.91
CA ARG A 82 -11.51 -8.76 -0.56
C ARG A 82 -10.51 -7.69 -0.15
N GLU A 83 -9.23 -7.97 -0.32
CA GLU A 83 -8.15 -7.10 0.10
C GLU A 83 -8.09 -5.82 -0.73
N VAL A 84 -8.35 -5.90 -2.04
CA VAL A 84 -8.49 -4.71 -2.89
C VAL A 84 -9.66 -3.83 -2.42
N LEU A 85 -10.81 -4.43 -2.12
CA LEU A 85 -11.97 -3.68 -1.64
C LEU A 85 -11.69 -3.02 -0.29
N GLN A 86 -11.08 -3.74 0.65
CA GLN A 86 -10.69 -3.20 1.95
C GLN A 86 -9.70 -2.03 1.78
N LEU A 87 -8.67 -2.20 0.96
CA LEU A 87 -7.68 -1.15 0.70
C LEU A 87 -8.31 0.12 0.12
N LEU A 88 -9.28 -0.02 -0.78
CA LEU A 88 -10.02 1.11 -1.35
C LEU A 88 -10.98 1.78 -0.34
N GLN A 89 -11.57 1.00 0.57
CA GLN A 89 -12.40 1.54 1.67
C GLN A 89 -11.56 2.36 2.65
N GLU A 90 -10.38 1.86 3.01
CA GLU A 90 -9.44 2.55 3.91
C GLU A 90 -8.77 3.75 3.23
N ASN A 91 -8.66 3.74 1.89
CA ASN A 91 -8.01 4.79 1.11
C ASN A 91 -8.91 5.27 -0.06
N PRO A 92 -10.01 6.00 0.20
CA PRO A 92 -10.99 6.35 -0.84
C PRO A 92 -10.42 7.11 -2.04
N SER A 93 -9.37 7.93 -1.83
CA SER A 93 -8.68 8.67 -2.89
C SER A 93 -7.96 7.78 -3.91
N LEU A 94 -7.70 6.50 -3.59
CA LEU A 94 -7.17 5.52 -4.54
C LEU A 94 -8.24 5.00 -5.51
N THR A 95 -9.52 5.16 -5.20
CA THR A 95 -10.63 4.71 -6.07
C THR A 95 -10.63 5.43 -7.41
N ALA A 96 -10.26 6.72 -7.43
CA ALA A 96 -10.17 7.52 -8.66
C ALA A 96 -9.12 6.98 -9.65
N VAL A 97 -8.14 6.20 -9.18
CA VAL A 97 -7.12 5.56 -10.02
C VAL A 97 -7.66 4.26 -10.67
N PHE A 98 -8.65 3.62 -10.06
CA PHE A 98 -9.20 2.34 -10.50
C PHE A 98 -10.26 2.46 -11.61
N THR A 99 -11.07 3.52 -11.59
CA THR A 99 -12.21 3.69 -12.52
C THR A 99 -11.78 3.65 -13.99
N TRP A 100 -10.56 4.10 -14.32
CA TRP A 100 -10.02 4.11 -15.69
C TRP A 100 -9.81 2.70 -16.29
N ILE A 101 -9.56 1.68 -15.47
CA ILE A 101 -9.31 0.30 -15.93
C ILE A 101 -10.63 -0.42 -16.24
N SER A 102 -11.72 -0.06 -15.56
CA SER A 102 -13.02 -0.74 -15.68
C SER A 102 -13.81 -0.43 -16.94
N HIS A 103 -13.47 0.64 -17.68
CA HIS A 103 -14.23 1.10 -18.85
C HIS A 103 -13.61 0.68 -20.20
N LYS A 104 -12.55 -0.13 -20.19
CA LYS A 104 -11.83 -0.57 -21.41
C LYS A 104 -11.80 -2.09 -21.63
N LEU A 105 -12.58 -2.84 -20.85
CA LEU A 105 -12.87 -4.27 -21.03
C LEU A 105 -14.38 -4.45 -21.10
#